data_AF-A0A964E5N1-F1
#
_entry.id   AF-A0A964E5N1-F1
#
_cell.length_a   1.000
_cell.length_b   1.000
_cell.length_c   1.000
_cell.angle_alpha   90.00
_cell.angle_beta   90.00
_cell.angle_gamma   90.00
#
_symmetry.space_group_name_H-M   'P 1'
#
loop_
_entity.id
_entity.type
_entity.pdbx_description
1 polymer ?
#
loop_
_entity_poly.entity_id
_entity_poly.type
_entity_poly.pdbx_seq_one_letter_code
_entity_poly.pdbx_strand_id
1 'polypeptide(L)'
;MESRDRPQAAAQKPLSATTLKIYADDWRAFCDWCAAQNASYLPALSATVAAYLTMRQNNLGGSGLRVAHAAIAFHHRQAGLAWSSTDPVIATLLRDVAKTQTRAVRPAAALTATEIALLLSSCDHDPGGRAGFLNLRDRALLSIGFAGGLRRSELVALDCEDLDFTTAGLTLRIRNPRSDQPSAAASSSSSLIVSRGTQAETCPVQAMEIWLRRSGIEYGPIFPRLTAAGTIEARLTGNGVWKILRRRAAQVGLQAPAGQRLSPHGMRAGFIAEAYGKGAAEAEVMAQARQKDRSTARRYRPRAGSPA
;
A
#
# COMPACT_ATOMS: atom_id res chain seq x y z
N MET A 1 -46.82 23.67 -13.94
CA MET A 1 -46.53 22.96 -12.69
C MET A 1 -45.29 22.12 -12.95
N GLU A 2 -44.13 22.76 -12.80
CA GLU A 2 -42.86 22.34 -13.38
C GLU A 2 -41.92 21.84 -12.29
N SER A 3 -41.27 20.72 -12.59
CA SER A 3 -40.08 20.20 -11.94
C SER A 3 -40.22 19.72 -10.48
N ARG A 4 -39.86 18.45 -10.26
CA ARG A 4 -38.79 18.02 -9.34
C ARG A 4 -38.78 16.50 -9.28
N ASP A 5 -37.86 15.90 -10.04
CA ASP A 5 -37.02 14.82 -9.54
C ASP A 5 -35.97 14.47 -10.62
N ARG A 6 -34.90 15.28 -10.66
CA ARG A 6 -33.62 14.80 -11.18
C ARG A 6 -32.93 14.11 -10.01
N PRO A 7 -32.59 12.81 -10.08
CA PRO A 7 -31.74 12.21 -9.07
C PRO A 7 -30.40 12.92 -9.09
N GLN A 8 -30.04 13.54 -7.96
CA GLN A 8 -28.71 14.11 -7.75
C GLN A 8 -27.69 12.98 -7.91
N ALA A 9 -26.94 12.99 -9.02
CA ALA A 9 -25.80 12.11 -9.19
C ALA A 9 -24.81 12.42 -8.06
N ALA A 10 -24.73 11.53 -7.07
CA ALA A 10 -23.81 11.66 -5.96
C ALA A 10 -22.40 11.94 -6.51
N ALA A 11 -21.80 13.07 -6.11
CA ALA A 11 -20.49 13.48 -6.56
C ALA A 11 -19.48 12.34 -6.30
N GLN A 12 -19.07 11.66 -7.38
CA GLN A 12 -18.15 10.54 -7.27
C GLN A 12 -16.78 11.08 -6.85
N LYS A 13 -16.29 10.58 -5.73
CA LYS A 13 -14.95 10.94 -5.23
C LYS A 13 -13.91 10.65 -6.32
N PRO A 14 -12.99 11.59 -6.61
CA PRO A 14 -12.00 11.39 -7.66
C PRO A 14 -11.13 10.16 -7.38
N LEU A 15 -10.92 9.34 -8.40
CA LEU A 15 -10.06 8.15 -8.37
C LEU A 15 -8.59 8.56 -8.42
N SER A 16 -7.69 7.77 -7.83
CA SER A 16 -6.25 8.02 -7.92
C SER A 16 -5.70 7.62 -9.30
N ALA A 17 -4.57 8.21 -9.70
CA ALA A 17 -3.89 7.89 -10.96
C ALA A 17 -3.59 6.39 -11.12
N THR A 18 -3.24 5.69 -10.03
CA THR A 18 -3.04 4.24 -10.05
C THR A 18 -4.34 3.48 -10.34
N THR A 19 -5.46 3.88 -9.73
CA THR A 19 -6.75 3.24 -10.00
C THR A 19 -7.19 3.51 -11.44
N LEU A 20 -6.99 4.72 -11.95
CA LEU A 20 -7.27 5.05 -13.35
C LEU A 20 -6.46 4.18 -14.32
N LYS A 21 -5.16 3.98 -14.05
CA LYS A 21 -4.32 3.10 -14.86
C LYS A 21 -4.83 1.65 -14.85
N ILE A 22 -5.16 1.12 -13.67
CA ILE A 22 -5.72 -0.23 -13.52
C ILE A 22 -7.03 -0.35 -14.30
N TYR A 23 -7.91 0.64 -14.19
CA TYR A 23 -9.19 0.64 -14.90
C TYR A 23 -9.01 0.69 -16.41
N ALA A 24 -8.08 1.51 -16.90
CA ALA A 24 -7.76 1.57 -18.33
C ALA A 24 -7.21 0.24 -18.86
N ASP A 25 -6.36 -0.44 -18.08
CA ASP A 25 -5.81 -1.74 -18.45
C ASP A 25 -6.89 -2.84 -18.45
N ASP A 26 -7.74 -2.87 -17.42
CA ASP A 26 -8.86 -3.81 -17.34
C ASP A 26 -9.93 -3.55 -18.41
N TRP A 27 -10.16 -2.29 -18.77
CA TRP A 27 -11.07 -1.89 -19.84
C TRP A 27 -10.56 -2.36 -21.21
N ARG A 28 -9.28 -2.13 -21.50
CA ARG A 28 -8.67 -2.61 -22.75
C ARG A 28 -8.80 -4.12 -22.89
N ALA A 29 -8.47 -4.86 -21.83
CA ALA A 29 -8.61 -6.31 -21.82
C ALA A 29 -10.07 -6.78 -22.04
N PHE A 30 -11.05 -6.03 -21.56
CA PHE A 30 -12.46 -6.31 -21.81
C PHE A 30 -12.85 -6.02 -23.27
N CYS A 31 -12.44 -4.87 -23.83
CA CYS A 31 -12.68 -4.54 -25.23
C CYS A 31 -12.09 -5.59 -26.18
N ASP A 32 -10.84 -5.99 -25.95
CA ASP A 32 -10.16 -7.00 -26.76
C ASP A 32 -10.90 -8.35 -26.72
N TRP A 33 -11.36 -8.76 -25.54
CA TRP A 33 -12.14 -9.99 -25.38
C TRP A 33 -13.50 -9.89 -26.08
N CYS A 34 -14.22 -8.77 -25.92
CA CYS A 34 -15.49 -8.55 -26.60
C CYS A 34 -15.35 -8.60 -28.12
N ALA A 35 -14.30 -7.97 -28.67
CA ALA A 35 -14.00 -8.02 -30.09
C ALA A 35 -13.78 -9.45 -30.57
N ALA A 36 -13.01 -10.26 -29.82
CA ALA A 36 -12.78 -11.66 -30.14
C ALA A 36 -14.05 -12.53 -30.05
N GLN A 37 -15.05 -12.13 -29.26
CA GLN A 37 -16.34 -12.82 -29.12
C GLN A 37 -17.44 -12.25 -30.03
N ASN A 38 -17.13 -11.29 -30.91
CA ASN A 38 -18.11 -10.52 -31.68
C ASN A 38 -19.24 -9.92 -30.81
N ALA A 39 -18.90 -9.48 -29.60
CA ALA A 39 -19.83 -8.90 -28.63
C ALA A 39 -19.62 -7.39 -28.51
N SER A 40 -20.71 -6.66 -28.24
CA SER A 40 -20.62 -5.23 -27.91
C SER A 40 -19.96 -5.03 -26.54
N TYR A 41 -18.89 -4.23 -26.48
CA TYR A 41 -18.27 -3.81 -25.23
C TYR A 41 -18.88 -2.52 -24.67
N LEU A 42 -19.61 -1.73 -25.48
CA LEU A 42 -20.24 -0.48 -25.05
C LEU A 42 -21.45 -0.13 -25.96
N PRO A 43 -22.70 -0.23 -25.47
CA PRO A 43 -23.10 -0.78 -24.18
C PRO A 43 -22.84 -2.30 -24.13
N ALA A 44 -22.28 -2.79 -23.03
CA ALA A 44 -22.18 -4.20 -22.74
C ALA A 44 -23.42 -4.68 -21.98
N LEU A 45 -23.92 -5.86 -22.36
CA LEU A 45 -24.97 -6.53 -21.60
C LEU A 45 -24.39 -7.14 -20.32
N SER A 46 -25.19 -7.24 -19.25
CA SER A 46 -24.79 -7.90 -18.01
C SER A 46 -24.33 -9.35 -18.24
N ALA A 47 -24.95 -10.05 -19.19
CA ALA A 47 -24.55 -11.40 -19.60
C ALA A 47 -23.15 -11.44 -20.23
N THR A 48 -22.81 -10.47 -21.08
CA THR A 48 -21.48 -10.34 -21.70
C THR A 48 -20.41 -10.11 -20.63
N VAL A 49 -20.69 -9.24 -19.66
CA VAL A 49 -19.77 -8.97 -18.55
C VAL A 49 -19.63 -10.17 -17.63
N ALA A 50 -20.73 -10.88 -17.34
CA ALA A 50 -20.67 -12.13 -16.57
C ALA A 50 -19.82 -13.18 -17.27
N ALA A 51 -19.98 -13.39 -18.59
CA ALA A 51 -19.15 -14.31 -19.37
C ALA A 51 -17.67 -13.93 -19.34
N TYR A 52 -17.35 -12.65 -19.49
CA TYR A 52 -15.97 -12.15 -19.37
C TYR A 52 -15.37 -12.44 -17.99
N LEU A 53 -16.10 -12.12 -16.91
CA LEU A 53 -15.64 -12.33 -15.54
C LEU A 53 -15.46 -13.83 -15.22
N THR A 54 -16.34 -14.68 -15.74
CA THR A 54 -16.21 -16.15 -15.66
C THR A 54 -14.92 -16.62 -16.33
N MET A 55 -14.56 -16.12 -17.51
CA MET A 55 -13.27 -16.45 -18.13
C MET A 55 -12.09 -15.95 -17.26
N ARG A 56 -12.17 -14.71 -16.77
CA ARG A 56 -11.11 -14.08 -15.95
C ARG A 56 -10.92 -14.79 -14.61
N GLN A 57 -11.91 -15.54 -14.11
CA GLN A 57 -11.81 -16.26 -12.83
C GLN A 57 -10.68 -17.32 -12.83
N ASN A 58 -10.28 -17.80 -14.01
CA ASN A 58 -9.20 -18.76 -14.17
C ASN A 58 -7.84 -18.18 -13.75
N ASN A 59 -7.69 -16.85 -13.86
CA ASN A 59 -6.43 -16.15 -13.63
C ASN A 59 -6.52 -15.13 -12.48
N LEU A 60 -7.72 -14.76 -12.05
CA LEU A 60 -7.95 -13.75 -11.02
C LEU A 60 -8.72 -14.29 -9.83
N GLY A 61 -8.27 -13.87 -8.64
CA GLY A 61 -9.06 -14.00 -7.42
C GLY A 61 -10.26 -13.06 -7.42
N GLY A 62 -11.26 -13.33 -6.56
CA GLY A 62 -12.49 -12.52 -6.47
C GLY A 62 -12.29 -11.01 -6.28
N SER A 63 -11.20 -10.56 -5.63
CA SER A 63 -10.87 -9.12 -5.57
C SER A 63 -10.46 -8.54 -6.92
N GLY A 64 -9.72 -9.29 -7.74
CA GLY A 64 -9.36 -8.87 -9.10
C GLY A 64 -10.58 -8.81 -10.01
N LEU A 65 -11.51 -9.76 -9.89
CA LEU A 65 -12.78 -9.72 -10.63
C LEU A 65 -13.65 -8.51 -10.27
N ARG A 66 -13.70 -8.15 -8.98
CA ARG A 66 -14.41 -6.93 -8.54
C ARG A 66 -13.79 -5.66 -9.12
N VAL A 67 -12.46 -5.60 -9.24
CA VAL A 67 -11.77 -4.46 -9.87
C VAL A 67 -12.09 -4.40 -11.36
N ALA A 68 -12.02 -5.52 -12.07
CA ALA A 68 -12.38 -5.58 -13.49
C ALA A 68 -13.84 -5.17 -13.74
N HIS A 69 -14.78 -5.66 -12.92
CA HIS A 69 -16.18 -5.24 -12.97
C HIS A 69 -16.34 -3.73 -12.71
N ALA A 70 -15.63 -3.19 -11.72
CA ALA A 70 -15.68 -1.76 -11.40
C ALA A 70 -15.10 -0.88 -12.53
N ALA A 71 -14.08 -1.36 -13.24
CA ALA A 71 -13.52 -0.70 -14.41
C ALA A 71 -14.55 -0.63 -15.56
N ILE A 72 -15.20 -1.74 -15.88
CA ILE A 72 -16.26 -1.79 -16.90
C ILE A 72 -17.40 -0.82 -16.53
N ALA A 73 -17.85 -0.87 -15.27
CA ALA A 73 -18.89 0.01 -14.75
C ALA A 73 -18.49 1.50 -14.85
N PHE A 74 -17.21 1.81 -14.59
CA PHE A 74 -16.67 3.16 -14.69
C PHE A 74 -16.73 3.70 -16.12
N HIS A 75 -16.30 2.91 -17.11
CA HIS A 75 -16.33 3.33 -18.52
C HIS A 75 -17.75 3.48 -19.07
N HIS A 76 -18.71 2.63 -18.64
CA HIS A 76 -20.13 2.82 -18.98
C HIS A 76 -20.67 4.15 -18.44
N ARG A 77 -20.39 4.46 -17.17
CA ARG A 77 -20.79 5.73 -16.57
C ARG A 77 -20.13 6.94 -17.24
N GLN A 78 -18.85 6.84 -17.62
CA GLN A 78 -18.18 7.90 -18.35
C GLN A 78 -18.79 8.16 -19.73
N ALA A 79 -19.29 7.11 -20.40
CA ALA A 79 -20.01 7.22 -21.66
C ALA A 79 -21.47 7.72 -21.50
N GLY A 80 -21.90 8.09 -20.29
CA GLY A 80 -23.27 8.52 -20.01
C GLY A 80 -24.30 7.40 -19.99
N LEU A 81 -23.86 6.13 -19.98
CA LEU A 81 -24.74 4.97 -19.98
C LEU A 81 -25.12 4.57 -18.56
N ALA A 82 -26.38 4.17 -18.37
CA ALA A 82 -26.83 3.57 -17.12
C ALA A 82 -26.11 2.23 -16.89
N TRP A 83 -25.64 2.00 -15.67
CA TRP A 83 -24.99 0.75 -15.27
C TRP A 83 -25.52 0.28 -13.92
N SER A 84 -26.00 -0.97 -13.86
CA SER A 84 -26.39 -1.62 -12.61
C SER A 84 -25.25 -2.46 -12.06
N SER A 85 -24.47 -1.91 -11.13
CA SER A 85 -23.41 -2.68 -10.44
C SER A 85 -23.94 -3.79 -9.54
N THR A 86 -25.25 -3.84 -9.33
CA THR A 86 -25.97 -4.81 -8.51
C THR A 86 -26.78 -5.79 -9.35
N ASP A 87 -26.52 -5.85 -10.67
CA ASP A 87 -27.18 -6.82 -11.55
C ASP A 87 -27.09 -8.25 -10.96
N PRO A 88 -28.22 -8.97 -10.81
CA PRO A 88 -28.24 -10.27 -10.16
C PRO A 88 -27.32 -11.31 -10.79
N VAL A 89 -27.11 -11.26 -12.12
CA VAL A 89 -26.25 -12.21 -12.84
C VAL A 89 -24.79 -12.02 -12.39
N ILE A 90 -24.32 -10.78 -12.38
CA ILE A 90 -22.95 -10.44 -11.98
C ILE A 90 -22.77 -10.64 -10.47
N ALA A 91 -23.75 -10.24 -9.66
CA ALA A 91 -23.71 -10.39 -8.20
C ALA A 91 -23.66 -11.86 -7.78
N THR A 92 -24.39 -12.74 -8.48
CA THR A 92 -24.39 -14.18 -8.20
C THR A 92 -23.06 -14.80 -8.59
N LEU A 93 -22.54 -14.49 -9.79
CA LEU A 93 -21.20 -14.92 -10.21
C LEU A 93 -20.12 -14.54 -9.19
N LEU A 94 -20.06 -13.27 -8.77
CA LEU A 94 -19.05 -12.81 -7.81
C LEU A 94 -19.19 -13.48 -6.43
N ARG A 95 -20.41 -13.83 -6.02
CA ARG A 95 -20.65 -14.60 -4.78
C ARG A 95 -20.19 -16.04 -4.92
N ASP A 96 -20.46 -16.70 -6.03
CA ASP A 96 -20.07 -18.09 -6.24
C ASP A 96 -18.56 -18.24 -6.45
N VAL A 97 -17.93 -17.28 -7.12
CA VAL A 97 -16.46 -17.20 -7.15
C VAL A 97 -15.89 -17.03 -5.75
N ALA A 98 -16.52 -16.22 -4.89
CA ALA A 98 -16.06 -16.05 -3.51
C ALA A 98 -16.17 -17.35 -2.67
N LYS A 99 -17.13 -18.23 -2.97
CA LYS A 99 -17.29 -19.54 -2.31
C LYS A 99 -16.30 -20.59 -2.83
N THR A 100 -16.04 -20.60 -4.13
CA THR A 100 -15.18 -21.59 -4.78
C THR A 100 -13.70 -21.25 -4.63
N GLN A 101 -13.35 -19.96 -4.64
CA GLN A 101 -11.99 -19.48 -4.42
C GLN A 101 -11.72 -19.19 -2.93
N THR A 102 -11.95 -20.16 -2.06
CA THR A 102 -11.60 -20.12 -0.62
C THR A 102 -10.10 -20.32 -0.38
N ARG A 103 -9.25 -19.72 -1.22
CA ARG A 103 -7.83 -19.65 -0.89
C ARG A 103 -7.69 -18.78 0.35
N ALA A 104 -7.37 -19.39 1.49
CA ALA A 104 -7.16 -18.68 2.74
C ALA A 104 -6.14 -17.56 2.53
N VAL A 105 -6.61 -16.31 2.54
CA VAL A 105 -5.74 -15.14 2.45
C VAL A 105 -4.98 -15.07 3.77
N ARG A 106 -3.73 -15.56 3.77
CA ARG A 106 -2.86 -15.48 4.95
C ARG A 106 -2.65 -14.02 5.32
N PRO A 107 -3.17 -13.49 6.44
CA PRO A 107 -3.00 -12.09 6.79
C PRO A 107 -1.52 -11.75 6.97
N ALA A 108 -1.20 -10.46 6.85
CA ALA A 108 0.15 -9.99 7.15
C ALA A 108 0.40 -10.15 8.65
N ALA A 109 1.52 -10.79 9.02
CA ALA A 109 1.98 -10.82 10.39
C ALA A 109 2.40 -9.42 10.84
N ALA A 110 1.94 -9.00 12.01
CA ALA A 110 2.40 -7.77 12.65
C ALA A 110 3.83 -7.99 13.14
N LEU A 111 4.77 -7.20 12.63
CA LEU A 111 6.18 -7.32 13.01
C LEU A 111 6.41 -6.63 14.35
N THR A 112 6.94 -7.34 15.34
CA THR A 112 7.27 -6.74 16.65
C THR A 112 8.51 -5.84 16.55
N ALA A 113 8.71 -4.97 17.53
CA ALA A 113 9.94 -4.17 17.63
C ALA A 113 11.20 -5.07 17.66
N THR A 114 11.12 -6.22 18.34
CA THR A 114 12.19 -7.22 18.39
C THR A 114 12.47 -7.85 17.03
N GLU A 115 11.42 -8.22 16.28
CA GLU A 115 11.59 -8.76 14.92
C GLU A 115 12.16 -7.72 13.95
N ILE A 116 11.78 -6.44 14.11
CA ILE A 116 12.38 -5.34 13.35
C ILE A 116 13.86 -5.18 13.71
N ALA A 117 14.21 -5.15 15.00
CA ALA A 117 15.60 -5.08 15.43
C ALA A 117 16.44 -6.24 14.86
N LEU A 118 15.88 -7.46 14.83
CA LEU A 118 16.50 -8.62 14.19
C LEU A 118 16.69 -8.42 12.68
N LEU A 119 15.70 -7.87 11.96
CA LEU A 119 15.87 -7.54 10.55
C LEU A 119 16.95 -6.48 10.32
N LEU A 120 17.04 -5.48 11.21
CA LEU A 120 18.06 -4.43 11.13
C LEU A 120 19.47 -4.97 11.36
N SER A 121 19.66 -5.95 12.26
CA SER A 121 20.99 -6.54 12.51
C SER A 121 21.58 -7.23 11.26
N SER A 122 20.73 -7.75 10.37
CA SER A 122 21.18 -8.28 9.07
C SER A 122 21.74 -7.22 8.11
N CYS A 123 21.55 -5.94 8.43
CA CYS A 123 22.09 -4.81 7.68
C CYS A 123 23.41 -4.29 8.27
N ASP A 124 23.82 -4.73 9.46
CA ASP A 124 24.98 -4.11 10.15
C ASP A 124 26.34 -4.60 9.64
N HIS A 125 26.34 -5.62 8.79
CA HIS A 125 27.54 -6.04 8.08
C HIS A 125 27.90 -4.94 7.07
N ASP A 126 29.09 -4.35 7.17
CA ASP A 126 29.61 -3.45 6.14
C ASP A 126 30.67 -4.16 5.28
N PRO A 127 30.28 -4.90 4.23
CA PRO A 127 31.23 -5.49 3.29
C PRO A 127 31.88 -4.42 2.37
N GLY A 128 31.58 -3.13 2.56
CA GLY A 128 31.92 -2.08 1.61
C GLY A 128 31.15 -2.20 0.30
N GLY A 129 31.51 -1.34 -0.65
CA GLY A 129 30.98 -1.34 -2.02
C GLY A 129 29.45 -1.35 -2.10
N ARG A 130 28.92 -2.14 -3.05
CA ARG A 130 27.47 -2.21 -3.34
C ARG A 130 26.65 -2.82 -2.20
N ALA A 131 27.19 -3.83 -1.52
CA ALA A 131 26.46 -4.54 -0.48
C ALA A 131 26.31 -3.69 0.79
N GLY A 132 27.37 -2.98 1.21
CA GLY A 132 27.28 -2.00 2.30
C GLY A 132 26.29 -0.87 1.98
N PHE A 133 26.30 -0.37 0.75
CA PHE A 133 25.34 0.64 0.30
C PHE A 133 23.87 0.17 0.37
N LEU A 134 23.59 -1.06 -0.09
CA LEU A 134 22.26 -1.67 0.00
C LEU A 134 21.83 -1.95 1.44
N ASN A 135 22.78 -2.28 2.31
CA ASN A 135 22.54 -2.50 3.73
C ASN A 135 22.09 -1.22 4.43
N LEU A 136 22.77 -0.09 4.19
CA LEU A 136 22.36 1.21 4.72
C LEU A 136 20.97 1.63 4.24
N ARG A 137 20.69 1.47 2.94
CA ARG A 137 19.37 1.77 2.37
C ARG A 137 18.28 0.94 3.03
N ASP A 138 18.48 -0.38 3.14
CA ASP A 138 17.48 -1.28 3.68
C ASP A 138 17.25 -1.03 5.18
N ARG A 139 18.31 -0.73 5.93
CA ARG A 139 18.25 -0.34 7.34
C ARG A 139 17.40 0.92 7.54
N ALA A 140 17.65 1.95 6.74
CA ALA A 140 16.86 3.18 6.74
C ALA A 140 15.40 2.92 6.33
N LEU A 141 15.18 2.13 5.27
CA LEU A 141 13.85 1.78 4.75
C LEU A 141 12.99 1.03 5.77
N LEU A 142 13.55 0.00 6.42
CA LEU A 142 12.83 -0.84 7.38
C LEU A 142 12.57 -0.09 8.69
N SER A 143 13.56 0.63 9.20
CA SER A 143 13.43 1.38 10.46
C SER A 143 12.39 2.51 10.35
N ILE A 144 12.43 3.31 9.27
CA ILE A 144 11.41 4.35 9.03
C ILE A 144 10.05 3.78 8.67
N GLY A 145 10.01 2.70 7.87
CA GLY A 145 8.77 2.02 7.52
C GLY A 145 7.99 1.57 8.75
N PHE A 146 8.70 1.06 9.76
CA PHE A 146 8.13 0.67 11.04
C PHE A 146 7.83 1.88 11.94
N ALA A 147 8.82 2.72 12.25
CA ALA A 147 8.67 3.79 13.24
C ALA A 147 7.67 4.88 12.82
N GLY A 148 7.52 5.14 11.52
CA GLY A 148 6.50 6.04 10.98
C GLY A 148 5.14 5.38 10.71
N GLY A 149 5.01 4.08 10.98
CA GLY A 149 3.82 3.27 10.66
C GLY A 149 3.43 3.40 9.19
N LEU A 150 4.39 3.55 8.28
CA LEU A 150 4.12 3.97 6.90
C LEU A 150 3.43 2.86 6.09
N ARG A 151 2.49 3.26 5.22
CA ARG A 151 2.03 2.34 4.16
C ARG A 151 3.16 2.16 3.17
N ARG A 152 3.23 0.97 2.58
CA ARG A 152 4.21 0.64 1.53
C ARG A 152 4.29 1.69 0.41
N SER A 153 3.15 2.22 -0.02
CA SER A 153 3.08 3.26 -1.06
C SER A 153 3.58 4.62 -0.59
N GLU A 154 3.37 4.97 0.69
CA GLU A 154 3.87 6.21 1.29
C GLU A 154 5.40 6.13 1.40
N LEU A 155 5.91 5.00 1.91
CA LEU A 155 7.35 4.79 2.09
C LEU A 155 8.16 4.93 0.80
N VAL A 156 7.67 4.38 -0.32
CA VAL A 156 8.36 4.51 -1.62
C VAL A 156 8.05 5.81 -2.36
N ALA A 157 7.12 6.61 -1.83
CA ALA A 157 6.76 7.92 -2.36
C ALA A 157 7.55 9.05 -1.71
N LEU A 158 8.29 8.81 -0.62
CA LEU A 158 9.10 9.82 0.03
C LEU A 158 10.22 10.31 -0.91
N ASP A 159 10.27 11.63 -1.08
CA ASP A 159 11.37 12.34 -1.72
C ASP A 159 12.13 13.18 -0.66
N CYS A 160 13.36 13.64 -0.91
CA CYS A 160 14.17 14.40 0.06
C CYS A 160 13.44 15.63 0.60
N GLU A 161 12.62 16.26 -0.25
CA GLU A 161 11.81 17.45 0.04
C GLU A 161 10.63 17.14 0.98
N ASP A 162 10.36 15.87 1.27
CA ASP A 162 9.37 15.43 2.24
C ASP A 162 9.99 15.23 3.64
N LEU A 163 11.30 15.40 3.81
CA LEU A 163 12.03 15.16 5.06
C LEU A 163 12.51 16.48 5.70
N ASP A 164 12.26 16.62 6.99
CA ASP A 164 12.76 17.74 7.79
C ASP A 164 13.31 17.24 9.13
N PHE A 165 14.62 17.40 9.33
CA PHE A 165 15.32 16.97 10.54
C PHE A 165 15.26 18.08 11.59
N THR A 166 14.58 17.79 12.69
CA THR A 166 14.34 18.72 13.80
C THR A 166 14.95 18.19 15.10
N THR A 167 14.94 19.02 16.15
CA THR A 167 15.33 18.59 17.49
C THR A 167 14.44 17.47 18.06
N ALA A 168 13.18 17.41 17.64
CA ALA A 168 12.23 16.37 18.05
C ALA A 168 12.43 15.02 17.31
N GLY A 169 13.17 15.02 16.19
CA GLY A 169 13.37 13.86 15.33
C GLY A 169 13.21 14.20 13.86
N LEU A 170 12.75 13.25 13.05
CA LEU A 170 12.52 13.42 11.62
C LEU A 170 11.04 13.64 11.33
N THR A 171 10.69 14.83 10.86
CA THR A 171 9.37 15.13 10.33
C THR A 171 9.26 14.59 8.90
N LEU A 172 8.22 13.81 8.62
CA LEU A 172 7.91 13.29 7.29
C LEU A 172 6.60 13.88 6.78
N ARG A 173 6.65 14.53 5.61
CA ARG A 173 5.48 15.03 4.89
C ARG A 173 4.93 13.94 3.97
N ILE A 174 3.80 13.35 4.34
CA ILE A 174 3.15 12.32 3.56
C ILE A 174 2.21 12.96 2.55
N ARG A 175 2.63 13.01 1.30
CA ARG A 175 1.81 13.45 0.18
C ARG A 175 0.64 12.50 -0.02
N ASN A 176 -0.53 13.07 -0.27
CA ASN A 176 -1.74 12.29 -0.52
C ASN A 176 -1.92 12.16 -2.04
N PRO A 177 -1.73 10.98 -2.64
CA PRO A 177 -1.81 10.80 -4.09
C PRO A 177 -3.22 10.99 -4.68
N ARG A 178 -4.18 11.43 -3.85
CA ARG A 178 -5.55 11.77 -4.25
C ARG A 178 -5.74 13.27 -4.51
N SER A 179 -4.74 14.12 -4.24
CA SER A 179 -4.89 15.58 -4.37
C SER A 179 -4.13 16.19 -5.56
N ASP A 180 -3.68 15.38 -6.52
CA ASP A 180 -2.96 15.88 -7.69
C ASP A 180 -3.94 16.40 -8.76
N GLN A 181 -4.83 17.32 -8.37
CA GLN A 181 -5.55 18.19 -9.30
C GLN A 181 -5.30 19.67 -8.94
N PRO A 182 -5.19 20.56 -9.95
CA PRO A 182 -4.90 21.97 -9.78
C PRO A 182 -6.15 22.76 -9.39
N SER A 183 -6.90 22.31 -8.40
CA SER A 183 -7.82 23.20 -7.69
C SER A 183 -7.12 23.67 -6.42
N ALA A 184 -7.18 24.96 -6.15
CA ALA A 184 -6.52 25.65 -5.02
C ALA A 184 -6.95 25.15 -3.61
N ALA A 185 -7.62 24.01 -3.51
CA ALA A 185 -7.87 23.30 -2.27
C ALA A 185 -6.67 22.41 -1.94
N ALA A 186 -5.71 22.99 -1.22
CA ALA A 186 -4.57 22.37 -0.53
C ALA A 186 -4.42 20.85 -0.73
N SER A 187 -3.35 20.44 -1.42
CA SER A 187 -2.87 19.07 -1.36
C SER A 187 -2.82 18.66 0.11
N SER A 188 -3.73 17.78 0.53
CA SER A 188 -3.89 17.45 1.95
C SER A 188 -2.75 16.52 2.36
N SER A 189 -1.54 17.06 2.46
CA SER A 189 -0.38 16.39 3.02
C SER A 189 -0.55 16.30 4.53
N SER A 190 -0.35 15.11 5.08
CA SER A 190 -0.26 14.92 6.52
C SER A 190 1.20 14.83 6.91
N SER A 191 1.61 15.54 7.95
CA SER A 191 2.94 15.38 8.53
C SER A 191 2.89 14.42 9.73
N LEU A 192 3.96 13.68 9.94
CA LEU A 192 4.18 12.88 11.15
C LEU A 192 5.61 13.10 11.63
N ILE A 193 5.85 12.93 12.92
CA ILE A 193 7.20 12.99 13.48
C ILE A 193 7.63 11.57 13.84
N VAL A 194 8.83 11.19 13.38
CA VAL A 194 9.53 10.00 13.82
C VAL A 194 10.58 10.43 14.83
N SER A 195 10.37 10.08 16.10
CA SER A 195 11.31 10.42 17.17
C SER A 195 12.65 9.73 16.99
N ARG A 196 13.73 10.39 17.46
CA ARG A 196 15.05 9.78 17.54
C ARG A 196 15.02 8.65 18.57
N GLY A 197 15.51 7.47 18.18
CA GLY A 197 15.62 6.32 19.06
C GLY A 197 16.77 6.48 20.06
N THR A 198 16.67 5.80 21.20
CA THR A 198 17.69 5.82 22.26
C THR A 198 18.88 4.89 21.97
N GLN A 199 18.66 3.83 21.18
CA GLN A 199 19.69 2.88 20.75
C GLN A 199 20.08 3.15 19.31
N ALA A 200 21.38 3.30 19.04
CA ALA A 200 21.89 3.61 17.70
C ALA A 200 21.55 2.50 16.69
N GLU A 201 21.55 1.25 17.15
CA GLU A 201 21.32 0.02 16.41
C GLU A 201 19.87 -0.14 15.95
N THR A 202 18.93 0.62 16.51
CA THR A 202 17.51 0.60 16.10
C THR A 202 16.96 2.00 15.80
N CYS A 203 17.77 3.06 15.92
CA CYS A 203 17.34 4.44 15.74
C CYS A 203 16.99 4.75 14.26
N PRO A 204 15.71 5.05 13.94
CA PRO A 204 15.28 5.31 12.58
C PRO A 204 15.82 6.63 12.03
N VAL A 205 15.93 7.66 12.87
CA VAL A 205 16.46 8.98 12.48
C VAL A 205 17.95 8.87 12.11
N GLN A 206 18.74 8.19 12.94
CA GLN A 206 20.16 7.98 12.66
C GLN A 206 20.39 7.11 11.42
N ALA A 207 19.59 6.05 11.23
CA ALA A 207 19.65 5.24 10.02
C ALA A 207 19.39 6.09 8.76
N MET A 208 18.44 7.02 8.81
CA MET A 208 18.19 7.97 7.72
C MET A 208 19.33 8.94 7.50
N GLU A 209 19.91 9.51 8.55
CA GLU A 209 21.06 10.43 8.45
C GLU A 209 22.26 9.76 7.77
N ILE A 210 22.58 8.52 8.19
CA ILE A 210 23.68 7.74 7.61
C ILE A 210 23.38 7.42 6.15
N TRP A 211 22.15 7.01 5.84
CA TRP A 211 21.74 6.69 4.48
C TRP A 211 21.82 7.91 3.54
N LEU A 212 21.26 9.06 3.93
CA LEU A 212 21.30 10.28 3.12
C LEU A 212 22.73 10.76 2.91
N ARG A 213 23.55 10.78 3.97
CA ARG A 213 24.97 11.13 3.88
C ARG A 213 25.73 10.23 2.91
N ARG A 214 25.50 8.91 2.98
CA ARG A 214 26.21 7.95 2.12
C ARG A 214 25.70 7.94 0.69
N SER A 215 24.41 8.17 0.49
CA SER A 215 23.78 8.17 -0.84
C SER A 215 24.01 9.46 -1.62
N GLY A 216 24.25 10.59 -0.94
CA GLY A 216 24.42 11.88 -1.58
C GLY A 216 23.15 12.36 -2.31
N ILE A 217 21.97 11.84 -1.94
CA ILE A 217 20.71 12.23 -2.56
C ILE A 217 20.27 13.55 -1.94
N GLU A 218 20.34 14.62 -2.73
CA GLU A 218 19.95 15.97 -2.30
C GLU A 218 18.50 16.30 -2.69
N TYR A 219 17.97 15.69 -3.75
CA TYR A 219 16.63 15.92 -4.27
C TYR A 219 15.99 14.63 -4.80
N GLY A 220 14.66 14.57 -4.81
CA GLY A 220 13.91 13.44 -5.36
C GLY A 220 13.92 12.19 -4.49
N PRO A 221 13.67 10.98 -5.06
CA PRO A 221 13.32 9.79 -4.29
C PRO A 221 14.43 9.32 -3.35
N ILE A 222 14.14 9.28 -2.04
CA ILE A 222 15.14 8.89 -1.02
C ILE A 222 15.52 7.40 -1.07
N PHE A 223 14.66 6.56 -1.64
CA PHE A 223 14.90 5.12 -1.79
C PHE A 223 14.96 4.76 -3.28
N PRO A 224 16.14 4.78 -3.89
CA PRO A 224 16.31 4.35 -5.27
C PRO A 224 16.41 2.83 -5.40
N ARG A 225 15.99 2.34 -6.56
CA ARG A 225 16.38 1.05 -7.09
C ARG A 225 17.78 1.16 -7.67
N LEU A 226 18.58 0.12 -7.45
CA LEU A 226 19.93 0.00 -7.98
C LEU A 226 19.99 -1.12 -9.01
N THR A 227 20.72 -0.92 -10.10
CA THR A 227 21.04 -1.97 -11.07
C THR A 227 21.94 -3.04 -10.46
N ALA A 228 22.17 -4.12 -11.21
CA ALA A 228 23.22 -5.10 -10.91
C ALA A 228 24.60 -4.45 -10.82
N ALA A 229 24.85 -3.45 -11.67
CA ALA A 229 26.09 -2.67 -11.73
C ALA A 229 26.21 -1.58 -10.63
N GLY A 230 25.17 -1.37 -9.82
CA GLY A 230 25.19 -0.39 -8.72
C GLY A 230 24.75 1.03 -9.10
N THR A 231 24.33 1.26 -10.34
CA THR A 231 23.76 2.53 -10.79
C THR A 231 22.38 2.79 -10.20
N ILE A 232 22.12 4.05 -9.81
CA ILE A 232 20.80 4.53 -9.41
C ILE A 232 19.92 4.67 -10.66
N GLU A 233 18.74 4.05 -10.67
CA GLU A 233 17.81 4.14 -11.81
C GLU A 233 16.61 5.03 -11.51
N ALA A 234 15.72 4.54 -10.65
CA ALA A 234 14.40 5.09 -10.42
C ALA A 234 13.96 4.77 -9.00
N ARG A 235 12.87 5.40 -8.54
CA ARG A 235 12.29 5.11 -7.22
C ARG A 235 12.06 3.61 -7.00
N LEU A 236 12.27 3.17 -5.77
CA LEU A 236 11.95 1.81 -5.34
C LEU A 236 10.46 1.55 -5.55
N THR A 237 10.10 0.35 -5.98
CA THR A 237 8.69 -0.03 -6.10
C THR A 237 8.20 -0.67 -4.81
N GLY A 238 6.88 -0.68 -4.58
CA GLY A 238 6.32 -1.43 -3.46
C GLY A 238 6.68 -2.92 -3.48
N ASN A 239 6.83 -3.52 -4.67
CA ASN A 239 7.32 -4.89 -4.79
C ASN A 239 8.81 -5.02 -4.36
N GLY A 240 9.62 -3.99 -4.64
CA GLY A 240 11.00 -3.90 -4.15
C GLY A 240 11.09 -3.96 -2.63
N VAL A 241 10.23 -3.23 -1.91
CA VAL A 241 10.15 -3.30 -0.43
C VAL A 241 9.82 -4.71 0.05
N TRP A 242 8.90 -5.41 -0.62
CA TRP A 242 8.56 -6.80 -0.29
C TRP A 242 9.75 -7.75 -0.51
N LYS A 243 10.48 -7.61 -1.61
CA LYS A 243 11.69 -8.40 -1.89
C LYS A 243 12.79 -8.16 -0.85
N ILE A 244 13.00 -6.90 -0.46
CA ILE A 244 13.96 -6.52 0.59
C ILE A 244 13.58 -7.18 1.91
N LEU A 245 12.34 -7.01 2.37
CA LEU A 245 11.87 -7.61 3.61
C LEU A 245 12.06 -9.14 3.62
N ARG A 246 11.67 -9.82 2.53
CA ARG A 246 11.81 -11.28 2.42
C ARG A 246 13.27 -11.72 2.45
N ARG A 247 14.15 -10.99 1.76
CA ARG A 247 15.59 -11.28 1.78
C ARG A 247 16.17 -11.14 3.19
N ARG A 248 15.86 -10.02 3.87
CA ARG A 248 16.35 -9.74 5.23
C ARG A 248 15.82 -10.76 6.23
N ALA A 249 14.53 -11.10 6.13
CA ALA A 249 13.94 -12.15 6.96
C ALA A 249 14.62 -13.50 6.76
N ALA A 250 14.93 -13.88 5.52
CA ALA A 250 15.65 -15.13 5.24
C ALA A 250 17.06 -15.14 5.83
N GLN A 251 17.79 -14.02 5.81
CA GLN A 251 19.13 -13.89 6.38
C GLN A 251 19.17 -14.12 7.89
N VAL A 252 18.06 -13.84 8.60
CA VAL A 252 17.97 -13.96 10.06
C VAL A 252 17.06 -15.10 10.50
N GLY A 253 16.60 -15.94 9.56
CA GLY A 253 15.71 -17.05 9.86
C GLY A 253 14.30 -16.64 10.33
N LEU A 254 13.89 -15.38 10.15
CA LEU A 254 12.57 -14.91 10.58
C LEU A 254 11.46 -15.53 9.72
N GLN A 255 10.54 -16.23 10.37
CA GLN A 255 9.38 -16.84 9.73
C GLN A 255 8.09 -16.18 10.23
N ALA A 256 7.08 -16.11 9.36
CA ALA A 256 5.76 -15.69 9.80
C ALA A 256 5.10 -16.81 10.65
N PRO A 257 4.27 -16.46 11.65
CA PRO A 257 3.44 -17.42 12.35
C PRO A 257 2.57 -18.26 11.40
N ALA A 258 2.18 -19.46 11.86
CA ALA A 258 1.31 -20.35 11.11
C ALA A 258 0.04 -19.63 10.62
N GLY A 259 -0.29 -19.80 9.33
CA GLY A 259 -1.44 -19.15 8.71
C GLY A 259 -1.24 -17.68 8.33
N GLN A 260 -0.10 -17.07 8.63
CA GLN A 260 0.21 -15.67 8.30
C GLN A 260 1.31 -15.57 7.24
N ARG A 261 1.64 -14.34 6.82
CA ARG A 261 2.73 -14.06 5.87
C ARG A 261 3.52 -12.82 6.26
N LEU A 262 4.82 -12.82 5.97
CA LEU A 262 5.63 -11.61 6.01
C LEU A 262 5.26 -10.70 4.83
N SER A 263 5.04 -9.43 5.11
CA SER A 263 4.83 -8.42 4.08
C SER A 263 5.12 -7.02 4.62
N PRO A 264 5.36 -6.02 3.76
CA PRO A 264 5.58 -4.64 4.22
C PRO A 264 4.44 -4.06 5.06
N HIS A 265 3.19 -4.55 4.87
CA HIS A 265 2.07 -4.16 5.72
C HIS A 265 2.24 -4.59 7.18
N GLY A 266 3.03 -5.64 7.41
CA GLY A 266 3.39 -6.13 8.74
C GLY A 266 4.13 -5.10 9.59
N MET A 267 4.96 -4.24 8.99
CA MET A 267 5.64 -3.16 9.72
C MET A 267 4.64 -2.17 10.31
N ARG A 268 3.66 -1.73 9.50
CA ARG A 268 2.61 -0.83 9.95
C ARG A 268 1.66 -1.48 10.96
N ALA A 269 1.29 -2.75 10.73
CA ALA A 269 0.48 -3.51 11.68
C ALA A 269 1.20 -3.66 13.03
N GLY A 270 2.51 -3.96 12.99
CA GLY A 270 3.42 -4.02 14.12
C GLY A 270 3.47 -2.72 14.90
N PHE A 271 3.72 -1.60 14.21
CA PHE A 271 3.70 -0.27 14.81
C PHE A 271 2.40 0.01 15.58
N ILE A 272 1.25 -0.27 14.97
CA ILE A 272 -0.06 -0.04 15.60
C ILE A 272 -0.23 -0.93 16.84
N ALA A 273 0.14 -2.22 16.74
CA ALA A 273 0.06 -3.16 17.86
C ALA A 273 0.97 -2.76 19.03
N GLU A 274 2.21 -2.38 18.75
CA GLU A 274 3.20 -1.92 19.73
C GLU A 274 2.76 -0.62 20.42
N ALA A 275 2.22 0.34 19.66
CA ALA A 275 1.71 1.58 20.23
C ALA A 275 0.54 1.32 21.20
N TYR A 276 -0.40 0.44 20.83
CA TYR A 276 -1.46 0.01 21.75
C TYR A 276 -0.92 -0.78 22.95
N GLY A 277 0.06 -1.65 22.75
CA GLY A 277 0.70 -2.41 23.82
C GLY A 277 1.39 -1.51 24.86
N LYS A 278 1.93 -0.38 24.42
CA LYS A 278 2.52 0.68 25.28
C LYS A 278 1.49 1.64 25.87
N GLY A 279 0.19 1.41 25.66
CA GLY A 279 -0.88 2.22 26.22
C GLY A 279 -1.15 3.56 25.52
N ALA A 280 -0.63 3.77 24.30
CA ALA A 280 -0.88 4.99 23.55
C ALA A 280 -2.39 5.19 23.29
N ALA A 281 -2.84 6.44 23.31
CA ALA A 281 -4.25 6.75 23.12
C ALA A 281 -4.68 6.41 21.68
N GLU A 282 -5.90 5.90 21.50
CA GLU A 282 -6.41 5.51 20.16
C GLU A 282 -6.34 6.68 19.16
N ALA A 283 -6.59 7.92 19.61
CA ALA A 283 -6.47 9.11 18.77
C ALA A 283 -5.04 9.33 18.26
N GLU A 284 -4.02 9.14 19.11
CA GLU A 284 -2.61 9.30 18.76
C GLU A 284 -2.17 8.21 17.78
N VAL A 285 -2.54 6.95 18.04
CA VAL A 285 -2.23 5.82 17.14
C VAL A 285 -2.87 6.04 15.77
N MET A 286 -4.12 6.49 15.73
CA MET A 286 -4.85 6.75 14.49
C MET A 286 -4.23 7.93 13.71
N ALA A 287 -3.84 9.00 14.39
CA ALA A 287 -3.18 10.16 13.81
C ALA A 287 -1.81 9.78 13.22
N GLN A 288 -0.95 9.16 14.01
CA GLN A 288 0.40 8.75 13.60
C GLN A 288 0.36 7.72 12.46
N ALA A 289 -0.58 6.77 12.51
CA ALA A 289 -0.75 5.83 11.41
C ALA A 289 -1.54 6.44 10.24
N ARG A 290 -2.23 7.58 10.33
CA ARG A 290 -3.19 8.01 9.28
C ARG A 290 -4.23 6.90 8.95
N GLN A 291 -4.71 6.22 9.99
CA GLN A 291 -5.86 5.32 9.89
C GLN A 291 -7.14 6.17 9.93
N LYS A 292 -8.10 5.90 9.05
CA LYS A 292 -9.41 6.59 9.07
C LYS A 292 -10.49 5.78 9.76
N ASP A 293 -10.38 4.46 9.70
CA ASP A 293 -11.37 3.54 10.25
C ASP A 293 -10.87 2.95 11.58
N ARG A 294 -11.56 3.31 12.66
CA ARG A 294 -11.27 2.84 14.02
C ARG A 294 -11.41 1.32 14.13
N SER A 295 -12.39 0.73 13.44
CA SER A 295 -12.64 -0.72 13.51
C SER A 295 -11.45 -1.52 12.96
N THR A 296 -10.78 -1.00 11.92
CA THR A 296 -9.59 -1.61 11.34
C THR A 296 -8.38 -1.51 12.28
N ALA A 297 -8.20 -0.38 12.98
CA ALA A 297 -7.08 -0.22 13.94
C ALA A 297 -7.24 -1.12 15.17
N ARG A 298 -8.46 -1.24 15.71
CA ARG A 298 -8.76 -2.08 16.88
C ARG A 298 -8.46 -3.57 16.68
N ARG A 299 -8.39 -4.05 15.43
CA ARG A 299 -7.96 -5.43 15.12
C ARG A 299 -6.54 -5.73 15.58
N TYR A 300 -5.70 -4.71 15.75
CA TYR A 300 -4.32 -4.82 16.20
C TYR A 300 -4.15 -4.56 17.70
N ARG A 301 -5.23 -4.24 18.42
CA ARG A 301 -5.15 -4.05 19.87
C ARG A 301 -4.91 -5.41 20.52
N PRO A 302 -3.88 -5.57 21.39
CA PRO A 302 -3.70 -6.78 22.16
C PRO A 302 -4.99 -7.12 22.92
N ARG A 303 -5.35 -8.40 22.97
CA ARG A 303 -6.45 -8.84 23.83
C ARG A 303 -5.99 -8.73 25.28
N ALA A 304 -6.85 -8.23 26.16
CA ALA A 304 -6.55 -8.18 27.59
C ALA A 304 -6.20 -9.60 28.07
N GLY A 305 -4.97 -9.81 28.55
CA GLY A 305 -4.50 -11.08 29.11
C GLY A 305 -3.44 -11.86 28.31
N SER A 306 -2.92 -11.36 27.18
CA SER A 306 -1.71 -11.95 26.56
C SER A 306 -0.44 -11.28 27.09
N PRO A 307 0.53 -12.04 27.65
CA PRO A 307 1.79 -11.45 28.12
C PRO A 307 2.61 -10.89 26.94
N ALA A 308 3.36 -9.83 27.24
CA ALA A 308 4.29 -9.15 26.34
C ALA A 308 5.51 -10.02 26.01
#